data_AF-A0A842XDB2-F1
#
_entry.id   AF-A0A842XDB2-F1
#
_cell.length_a   1.000
_cell.length_b   1.000
_cell.length_c   1.000
_cell.angle_alpha   90.00
_cell.angle_beta   90.00
_cell.angle_gamma   90.00
#
_symmetry.space_group_name_H-M   'P 1'
#
loop_
_entity.id
_entity.type
_entity.pdbx_description
1 polymer ?
#
loop_
_entity_poly.entity_id
_entity_poly.type
_entity_poly.pdbx_seq_one_letter_code
_entity_poly.pdbx_strand_id
1 'polypeptide(L)' 'MAVLAIVKVRQDFRVTIPKEVRELLELKQGDEAVFFTMEGWKERVCFRKSGH' A
#
# COMPACT_ATOMS: atom_id res chain seq x y z
N MET A 1 -1.50 15.80 -4.96
CA MET A 1 -1.37 14.47 -4.34
C MET A 1 -2.68 14.18 -3.63
N ALA A 2 -3.47 13.21 -4.12
CA ALA A 2 -4.77 12.89 -3.53
C ALA A 2 -4.60 11.81 -2.46
N VAL A 3 -5.23 11.99 -1.30
CA VAL A 3 -5.32 10.94 -0.28
C VAL A 3 -6.56 10.12 -0.60
N LEU A 4 -6.37 8.88 -1.07
CA LEU A 4 -7.48 7.99 -1.42
C LEU A 4 -8.17 7.43 -0.17
N ALA A 5 -7.43 7.23 0.91
CA ALA A 5 -7.97 6.74 2.18
C ALA A 5 -6.99 7.00 3.33
N ILE A 6 -7.54 7.09 4.54
CA ILE A 6 -6.78 7.09 5.80
C ILE A 6 -7.25 5.88 6.60
N VAL A 7 -6.30 5.06 7.04
CA VAL A 7 -6.57 3.82 7.76
C VAL A 7 -5.74 3.73 9.03
N LYS A 8 -6.27 3.02 10.03
CA LYS A 8 -5.55 2.74 11.26
C LYS A 8 -4.66 1.51 11.07
N VAL A 9 -3.40 1.62 11.49
CA VAL A 9 -2.52 0.45 11.64
C VAL A 9 -3.07 -0.43 12.77
N ARG A 10 -3.32 -1.69 12.47
CA ARG A 10 -3.85 -2.68 13.42
C ARG A 10 -2.71 -3.34 14.19
N GLN A 11 -3.08 -4.26 15.09
CA GLN A 11 -2.12 -5.13 15.76
C GLN A 11 -1.24 -5.87 14.73
N ASP A 12 -0.06 -6.29 15.17
CA ASP A 12 0.94 -6.98 14.33
C ASP A 12 1.40 -6.16 13.12
N PHE A 13 1.36 -4.82 13.23
CA PHE A 13 1.79 -3.89 12.17
C PHE A 13 1.05 -4.09 10.83
N ARG A 14 -0.20 -4.58 10.89
CA ARG A 14 -1.01 -4.84 9.69
C ARG A 14 -1.83 -3.63 9.28
N VAL A 15 -1.94 -3.42 7.97
CA VAL A 15 -2.80 -2.39 7.39
C VAL A 15 -3.77 -3.06 6.42
N THR A 16 -5.06 -2.77 6.57
CA THR A 16 -6.06 -3.18 5.59
C THR A 16 -6.01 -2.22 4.40
N ILE A 17 -5.72 -2.74 3.21
CA ILE A 17 -5.74 -1.94 1.98
C ILE A 17 -7.22 -1.68 1.60
N PRO A 18 -7.67 -0.41 1.58
CA PRO A 18 -9.04 -0.05 1.24
C PRO A 18 -9.45 -0.52 -0.16
N LYS A 19 -10.74 -0.70 -0.37
CA LYS A 19 -11.28 -1.25 -1.63
C LYS A 19 -10.85 -0.40 -2.83
N GLU A 20 -10.92 0.92 -2.71
CA GLU A 20 -10.59 1.88 -3.75
C GLU A 20 -9.12 1.76 -4.19
N VAL A 21 -8.22 1.54 -3.22
CA VAL A 21 -6.79 1.34 -3.48
C VAL A 21 -6.54 -0.03 -4.12
N ARG A 22 -7.25 -1.07 -3.68
CA ARG A 22 -7.14 -2.41 -4.29
C ARG A 22 -7.62 -2.44 -5.73
N GLU A 23 -8.72 -1.75 -6.03
CA GLU A 23 -9.27 -1.64 -7.38
C GLU A 23 -8.32 -0.86 -8.29
N LEU A 24 -7.78 0.27 -7.79
CA LEU A 24 -6.83 1.09 -8.54
C LEU A 24 -5.54 0.33 -8.89
N LEU A 25 -5.05 -0.51 -7.97
CA LEU A 25 -3.82 -1.30 -8.14
C LEU A 25 -4.07 -2.72 -8.65
N GLU A 26 -5.32 -3.06 -9.00
CA GLU A 26 -5.74 -4.38 -9.47
C GLU A 26 -5.22 -5.55 -8.60
N LEU A 27 -5.29 -5.36 -7.28
CA LEU A 27 -4.81 -6.32 -6.29
C LEU A 27 -5.82 -7.44 -6.05
N LYS A 28 -5.35 -8.68 -6.17
CA LYS A 28 -6.12 -9.90 -5.87
C LYS A 28 -5.60 -10.57 -4.61
N GLN A 29 -6.44 -11.41 -4.01
CA GLN A 29 -6.01 -12.22 -2.87
C GLN A 29 -4.88 -13.16 -3.32
N GLY A 30 -3.78 -13.16 -2.57
CA GLY A 30 -2.58 -13.93 -2.90
C GLY A 30 -1.55 -13.18 -3.75
N ASP A 31 -1.86 -11.98 -4.24
CA ASP A 31 -0.85 -11.14 -4.89
C ASP A 31 0.24 -10.74 -3.89
N GLU A 32 1.49 -10.82 -4.33
CA GLU A 32 2.63 -10.31 -3.55
C GLU A 32 2.75 -8.78 -3.71
N ALA A 33 2.98 -8.11 -2.58
CA ALA A 33 3.25 -6.67 -2.54
C ALA A 33 4.70 -6.44 -2.09
N VAL A 34 5.42 -5.60 -2.84
CA VAL A 34 6.80 -5.20 -2.51
C VAL A 34 6.76 -3.83 -1.86
N PHE A 35 7.29 -3.73 -0.64
CA PHE A 35 7.41 -2.49 0.12
C PHE A 35 8.79 -1.87 -0.11
N PHE A 36 8.85 -0.55 -0.28
CA PHE A 36 10.09 0.17 -0.54
C PHE A 36 10.01 1.62 -0.07
N THR A 37 11.17 2.27 0.03
CA THR A 37 11.32 3.70 0.31
C THR A 37 11.86 4.41 -0.92
N MET A 38 11.48 5.67 -1.14
CA MET A 38 12.02 6.50 -2.21
C MET A 38 12.92 7.59 -1.64
N GLU A 39 14.04 7.85 -2.31
CA GLU A 39 14.92 8.96 -1.97
C GLU A 39 14.14 10.29 -2.03
N GLY A 40 14.31 11.13 -1.01
CA GLY A 40 13.57 12.39 -0.87
C GLY A 40 12.18 12.26 -0.23
N TRP A 41 11.65 11.05 -0.02
CA TRP A 41 10.34 10.82 0.61
C TRP A 41 10.53 10.33 2.06
N LYS A 42 10.91 11.26 2.95
CA LYS A 42 11.09 10.94 4.38
C LYS A 42 9.79 10.46 5.01
N GLU A 43 9.91 9.47 5.90
CA GLU A 43 8.82 8.94 6.75
C GLU A 43 7.66 8.30 5.98
N ARG A 44 7.89 7.88 4.73
CA ARG A 44 6.89 7.20 3.90
C ARG A 44 7.37 5.81 3.52
N VAL A 45 6.44 4.87 3.56
CA VAL A 45 6.60 3.54 2.97
C VAL A 45 5.69 3.48 1.76
N CYS A 46 6.28 3.16 0.62
CA CYS A 46 5.55 2.89 -0.61
C CYS A 46 5.40 1.37 -0.77
N PHE A 47 4.40 0.96 -1.54
CA PHE A 47 4.32 -0.42 -1.99
C PHE A 47 3.82 -0.48 -3.42
N ARG A 48 4.13 -1.57 -4.10
CA ARG A 48 3.63 -1.91 -5.44
C ARG A 48 3.30 -3.38 -5.52
N LYS A 49 2.47 -3.74 -6.51
CA LYS A 49 2.27 -5.13 -6.91
C LYS A 49 3.59 -5.71 -7.44
N SER A 50 3.95 -6.93 -7.02
CA SER A 50 5.11 -7.65 -7.53
C SER A 50 4.94 -7.93 -9.04
N GLY A 51 5.99 -7.73 -9.83
CA GLY A 51 5.96 -7.93 -11.29
C GLY A 51 5.63 -6.69 -12.14
N HIS A 52 5.61 -5.49 -11.54
CA HIS A 52 5.45 -4.19 -12.21
C HIS A 52 6.70 -3.32 -12.08
#